data_AF-A0A269XEI4-F1
#
_entry.id   AF-A0A269XEI4-F1
#
_cell.length_a   1.000
_cell.length_b   1.000
_cell.length_c   1.000
_cell.angle_alpha   90.00
_cell.angle_beta   90.00
_cell.angle_gamma   90.00
#
_symmetry.space_group_name_H-M   'P 1'
#
loop_
_entity.id
_entity.type
_entity.pdbx_description
1 polymer ?
#
loop_
_entity_poly.entity_id
_entity_poly.type
_entity_poly.pdbx_seq_one_letter_code
_entity_poly.pdbx_strand_id
1 'polypeptide(L)' 'LDGEEITEYPANLDQLRRCKPIFEELPGWTEDITGCRSLEELPENARKYLERISELCGVHISIFSVGPDREQTNLLEQLW' A
#
# COMPACT_ATOMS: atom_id res chain seq x y z
N LEU A 1 -15.71 0.78 16.02
CA LEU A 1 -15.72 0.58 17.48
C LEU A 1 -17.15 0.51 17.99
N ASP A 2 -17.56 -0.61 18.59
CA ASP A 2 -18.88 -0.75 19.24
C ASP A 2 -20.10 -0.37 18.36
N GLY A 3 -20.02 -0.67 17.06
CA GLY A 3 -21.07 -0.37 16.07
C GLY A 3 -20.81 0.88 15.21
N GLU A 4 -19.89 1.75 15.64
CA GLU A 4 -19.51 2.96 14.90
C GLU A 4 -18.28 2.71 14.03
N GLU A 5 -18.23 3.34 12.85
CA GLU A 5 -17.02 3.36 12.04
C GLU A 5 -16.05 4.41 12.59
N ILE A 6 -14.77 4.04 12.66
CA ILE A 6 -13.69 4.96 13.01
C ILE A 6 -12.59 4.83 11.96
N THR A 7 -12.01 5.96 11.57
CA THR A 7 -10.93 6.04 10.58
C THR A 7 -9.57 6.24 11.22
N GLU A 8 -9.54 6.68 12.48
CA GLU A 8 -8.32 6.94 13.23
C GLU A 8 -7.92 5.74 14.09
N TYR A 9 -6.61 5.54 14.26
CA TYR A 9 -6.09 4.48 15.11
C TYR A 9 -6.38 4.76 16.59
N PRO A 10 -7.08 3.86 17.32
CA PRO A 10 -7.41 4.08 18.73
C PRO A 10 -6.16 4.22 19.62
N ALA A 11 -6.13 5.24 20.47
CA ALA A 11 -5.07 5.43 21.46
C ALA A 11 -5.12 4.44 22.63
N ASN A 12 -6.26 3.75 22.83
CA ASN A 12 -6.46 2.79 23.91
C ASN A 12 -6.50 1.35 23.36
N LEU A 13 -5.66 0.47 23.93
CA LEU A 13 -5.58 -0.93 23.53
C LEU A 13 -6.88 -1.71 23.70
N ASP A 14 -7.68 -1.42 24.73
CA ASP A 14 -8.96 -2.09 24.94
C ASP A 14 -10.01 -1.67 23.92
N GLN A 15 -9.95 -0.44 23.40
CA GLN A 15 -10.77 -0.01 22.26
C GLN A 15 -10.31 -0.71 20.98
N LEU A 16 -9.00 -0.73 20.72
CA LEU A 16 -8.42 -1.40 19.55
C LEU A 16 -8.81 -2.87 19.49
N ARG A 17 -8.77 -3.59 20.62
CA ARG A 17 -9.16 -5.01 20.72
C ARG A 17 -10.60 -5.31 20.29
N ARG A 18 -11.51 -4.33 20.38
CA ARG A 18 -12.91 -4.47 19.98
C ARG A 18 -13.16 -4.00 18.54
N CYS A 19 -12.18 -3.36 17.93
CA CYS A 19 -12.30 -2.93 16.54
C CYS A 19 -12.28 -4.14 15.61
N LYS A 20 -13.13 -4.09 14.59
CA LYS A 20 -13.12 -5.03 13.48
C LYS A 20 -12.63 -4.28 12.25
N PRO A 21 -11.64 -4.79 11.52
CA PRO A 21 -11.21 -4.15 10.27
C PRO A 21 -12.35 -4.18 9.27
N ILE A 22 -12.51 -3.08 8.54
CA ILE A 22 -13.37 -2.98 7.36
C ILE A 22 -12.42 -3.07 6.18
N PHE A 23 -12.40 -4.21 5.50
CA PHE A 23 -11.50 -4.44 4.38
C PHE A 23 -12.09 -3.93 3.07
N GLU A 24 -11.21 -3.46 2.21
CA GLU A 24 -11.46 -3.26 0.79
C GLU A 24 -10.76 -4.37 0.01
N GLU A 25 -11.46 -4.93 -0.99
CA GLU A 25 -10.90 -5.97 -1.85
C GLU A 25 -10.57 -5.39 -3.22
N LEU A 26 -9.35 -5.68 -3.69
CA LEU A 26 -8.85 -5.25 -5.00
C LEU A 26 -8.43 -6.49 -5.80
N PRO A 27 -8.55 -6.47 -7.13
CA PRO A 27 -8.03 -7.55 -7.98
C PRO A 27 -6.53 -7.76 -7.73
N GLY A 28 -6.11 -9.02 -7.56
CA GLY A 28 -4.70 -9.38 -7.43
C GLY A 28 -3.97 -9.45 -8.77
N TRP A 29 -2.70 -9.84 -8.72
CA TRP A 29 -1.86 -10.17 -9.87
C TRP A 29 -1.12 -11.48 -9.62
N THR A 30 -0.65 -12.12 -10.69
CA THR A 30 0.05 -13.42 -10.64
C THR A 30 1.44 -13.36 -11.29
N GLU A 31 1.71 -12.28 -11.99
CA GLU A 31 2.97 -11.99 -12.68
C GLU A 31 4.10 -11.78 -11.67
N ASP A 32 5.30 -12.26 -12.02
CA ASP A 32 6.50 -11.99 -11.26
C ASP A 32 6.97 -10.54 -11.48
N ILE A 33 7.05 -9.77 -10.39
CA ILE A 33 7.45 -8.36 -10.41
C ILE A 33 8.89 -8.13 -9.96
N THR A 34 9.62 -9.18 -9.58
CA THR A 34 10.99 -9.04 -9.03
C THR A 34 11.98 -8.42 -10.04
N GLY A 35 11.68 -8.51 -11.33
CA GLY A 35 12.42 -7.89 -12.42
C GLY A 35 12.07 -6.42 -12.70
N CYS A 36 10.98 -5.89 -12.15
CA CYS A 36 10.51 -4.53 -12.49
C CYS A 36 11.49 -3.45 -12.01
N ARG A 37 11.75 -2.46 -12.87
CA ARG A 37 12.62 -1.30 -12.62
C ARG A 37 11.92 0.05 -12.80
N SER A 38 10.64 0.03 -13.16
CA SER A 38 9.80 1.24 -13.21
C SER A 38 8.36 0.93 -12.80
N LEU A 39 7.56 1.97 -12.57
CA LEU A 39 6.15 1.81 -12.21
C LEU A 39 5.37 1.19 -13.37
N GLU A 40 5.70 1.56 -14.60
CA GLU A 40 5.02 1.12 -15.82
C GLU A 40 5.24 -0.37 -16.13
N GLU A 41 6.34 -0.93 -15.63
CA GLU A 41 6.63 -2.36 -15.74
C GLU A 41 5.80 -3.23 -14.78
N LEU A 42 5.15 -2.62 -13.78
CA LEU A 42 4.28 -3.36 -12.87
C LEU A 42 2.97 -3.77 -13.57
N PRO A 43 2.40 -4.93 -13.20
CA PRO A 43 1.05 -5.31 -13.60
C PRO A 43 0.04 -4.21 -13.25
N GLU A 44 -1.00 -4.07 -14.07
CA GLU A 44 -2.02 -3.04 -13.89
C GLU A 44 -2.64 -3.08 -12.49
N ASN A 45 -2.94 -4.27 -11.98
CA ASN A 45 -3.53 -4.44 -10.66
C ASN A 45 -2.56 -4.09 -9.52
N ALA A 46 -1.25 -4.31 -9.70
CA ALA A 46 -0.24 -3.89 -8.75
C ALA A 46 -0.14 -2.35 -8.67
N ARG A 47 -0.22 -1.67 -9.83
CA ARG A 47 -0.25 -0.20 -9.88
C ARG A 47 -1.50 0.35 -9.20
N LYS A 48 -2.68 -0.21 -9.50
CA LYS A 48 -3.95 0.18 -8.84
C LYS A 48 -3.90 -0.02 -7.32
N TYR A 49 -3.24 -1.08 -6.85
CA TYR A 49 -3.05 -1.29 -5.43
C TYR A 49 -2.20 -0.19 -4.77
N LEU A 50 -1.10 0.22 -5.43
CA LEU A 50 -0.27 1.34 -4.97
C LEU A 50 -1.05 2.66 -4.99
N GLU A 51 -1.77 2.95 -6.07
CA GLU A 51 -2.64 4.12 -6.19
C GLU A 51 -3.65 4.18 -5.05
N ARG A 52 -4.30 3.05 -4.73
CA ARG A 52 -5.29 3.00 -3.65
C ARG A 52 -4.68 3.26 -2.27
N ILE A 53 -3.48 2.76 -2.00
CA ILE A 53 -2.76 3.08 -0.75
C ILE A 53 -2.45 4.58 -0.69
N SER A 54 -2.01 5.17 -1.80
CA SER A 54 -1.71 6.61 -1.88
C SER A 54 -2.94 7.47 -1.60
N GLU A 55 -4.10 7.11 -2.17
CA GLU A 55 -5.39 7.76 -1.91
C GLU A 55 -5.83 7.66 -0.44
N LEU A 56 -5.76 6.46 0.16
CA LEU A 56 -6.17 6.22 1.54
C LEU A 56 -5.29 6.98 2.55
N CYS A 57 -3.99 7.07 2.27
CA CYS A 57 -3.05 7.79 3.12
C CYS A 57 -3.01 9.31 2.84
N GLY A 58 -3.59 9.77 1.73
CA GLY A 58 -3.57 11.17 1.32
C GLY A 58 -2.16 11.69 0.98
N VAL A 59 -1.23 10.81 0.60
CA VAL A 59 0.17 11.16 0.30
C VAL A 59 0.65 10.43 -0.94
N HIS A 60 1.56 11.05 -1.69
CA HIS A 60 2.18 10.43 -2.87
C HIS A 60 3.18 9.33 -2.48
N ILE A 61 3.29 8.30 -3.32
CA ILE A 61 4.31 7.27 -3.18
C ILE A 61 5.58 7.77 -3.86
N SER A 62 6.68 7.83 -3.12
CA SER A 62 7.97 8.27 -3.66
C SER A 62 8.91 7.12 -4.02
N ILE A 63 8.76 5.97 -3.35
CA ILE A 63 9.63 4.79 -3.49
C ILE A 63 8.78 3.51 -3.38
N PHE A 64 9.11 2.49 -4.18
CA PHE A 64 8.65 1.12 -3.97
C PHE A 64 9.78 0.11 -4.17
N SER A 65 9.68 -1.06 -3.51
CA SER A 65 10.67 -2.14 -3.62
C SER A 65 10.00 -3.43 -4.07
N VAL A 66 10.65 -4.15 -5.00
CA VAL A 66 10.17 -5.42 -5.56
C VAL A 66 11.06 -6.61 -5.16
N GLY A 67 12.03 -6.41 -4.27
CA GLY A 67 12.93 -7.48 -3.84
C GLY A 67 14.06 -7.00 -2.93
N PRO A 68 14.89 -7.94 -2.44
CA PRO A 68 15.92 -7.66 -1.44
C PRO A 68 17.18 -6.97 -1.99
N ASP A 69 17.42 -7.00 -3.30
CA ASP A 69 18.58 -6.34 -3.89
C ASP A 69 18.40 -4.82 -3.85
N ARG A 70 19.52 -4.10 -3.69
CA ARG A 70 19.56 -2.64 -3.75
C ARG A 70 19.01 -2.11 -5.09
N GLU A 71 19.27 -2.81 -6.19
CA GLU A 71 18.76 -2.43 -7.52
C GLU A 71 17.26 -2.72 -7.70
N GLN A 72 16.63 -3.43 -6.77
CA GLN A 72 15.19 -3.71 -6.76
C GLN A 72 14.40 -2.66 -5.96
N THR A 73 14.97 -1.48 -5.75
CA THR A 73 14.33 -0.31 -5.14
C THR A 73 14.17 0.79 -6.19
N ASN A 74 12.93 1.17 -6.46
CA ASN A 74 12.55 2.08 -7.54
C ASN A 74 12.10 3.43 -6.96
N LEU A 75 12.74 4.52 -7.40
CA LEU A 75 12.38 5.89 -7.04
C LEU A 75 11.45 6.49 -8.11
N LEU A 76 10.33 7.08 -7.67
CA LEU A 76 9.39 7.78 -8.55
C LEU A 76 9.67 9.28 -8.66
N GLU A 77 10.37 9.82 -7.67
CA GLU A 77 10.78 11.22 -7.61
C GLU A 77 12.20 11.33 -7.02
N GLN A 78 12.91 12.41 -7.38
CA GLN A 78 14.24 12.72 -6.83
C GLN A 78 14.08 13.27 -5.42
N LEU A 79 14.49 12.51 -4.41
CA LEU A 79 14.35 12.85 -2.99
C LEU A 79 15.60 13.50 -2.37
N TRP A 80 16.67 13.68 -3.15
CA TRP A 80 17.99 14.10 -2.67
C TRP A 80 18.56 15.23 -3.54
#